data_AF-D6MNR6-F1
#
_entry.id   AF-D6MNR6-F1
#
_cell.length_a   1.000
_cell.length_b   1.000
_cell.length_c   1.000
_cell.angle_alpha   90.00
_cell.angle_beta   90.00
_cell.angle_gamma   90.00
#
_symmetry.space_group_name_H-M   'P 1'
#
loop_
_entity.id
_entity.type
_entity.pdbx_description
1 polymer ?
#
loop_
_entity_poly.entity_id
_entity_poly.type
_entity_poly.pdbx_seq_one_letter_code
_entity_poly.pdbx_strand_id
1 'polypeptide(L)'
;SAPTSIDYNYPTTGVWDASYDICLDSTPKTTGVNQQEIMIWFNHQGSIQPVGSPVGNTTIEGKNFVVWDGSNGMNNAMAYVATEPIEVWSFDVMSFVDHTATMEPITDSWYLTSIRAGLEPWSDGVGLGVDS
;
A
#
# COMPACT_ATOMS: atom_id res chain seq x y z
N SER A 1 9.96 -14.57 1.13
CA SER A 1 8.78 -14.39 0.28
C SER A 1 7.53 -14.38 1.15
N ALA A 2 6.56 -13.57 0.74
CA ALA A 2 5.21 -13.45 1.29
C ALA A 2 4.24 -13.22 0.11
N PRO A 3 3.93 -14.29 -0.66
CA PRO A 3 3.11 -14.18 -1.85
C PRO A 3 1.65 -13.82 -1.51
N THR A 4 1.05 -12.97 -2.32
CA THR A 4 -0.37 -12.59 -2.24
C THR A 4 -0.96 -12.44 -3.65
N SER A 5 -2.27 -12.48 -3.74
CA SER A 5 -3.03 -12.18 -4.96
C SER A 5 -4.28 -11.41 -4.62
N ILE A 6 -4.75 -10.57 -5.54
CA ILE A 6 -6.04 -9.90 -5.42
C ILE A 6 -6.72 -9.74 -6.78
N ASP A 7 -8.05 -9.71 -6.72
CA ASP A 7 -8.94 -9.29 -7.80
C ASP A 7 -9.87 -8.19 -7.28
N TYR A 8 -9.76 -6.98 -7.83
CA TYR A 8 -10.59 -5.83 -7.44
C TYR A 8 -11.67 -5.53 -8.48
N ASN A 9 -12.82 -5.05 -8.02
CA ASN A 9 -13.83 -4.43 -8.86
C ASN A 9 -13.90 -2.91 -8.62
N TYR A 10 -13.77 -2.13 -9.70
CA TYR A 10 -13.74 -0.66 -9.64
C TYR A 10 -15.03 -0.05 -10.22
N PRO A 11 -15.80 0.75 -9.44
CA PRO A 11 -16.88 1.54 -9.99
C PRO A 11 -16.32 2.73 -10.79
N THR A 12 -17.16 3.34 -11.63
CA THR A 12 -16.78 4.51 -12.45
C THR A 12 -17.02 5.84 -11.74
N THR A 13 -17.61 5.82 -10.54
CA THR A 13 -17.93 7.02 -9.73
C THR A 13 -17.33 6.92 -8.32
N GLY A 14 -17.35 8.05 -7.62
CA GLY A 14 -16.85 8.17 -6.25
C GLY A 14 -15.44 8.71 -6.15
N VAL A 15 -14.98 8.82 -4.90
CA VAL A 15 -13.64 9.22 -4.51
C VAL A 15 -13.11 8.19 -3.53
N TRP A 16 -12.12 7.42 -3.96
CA TRP A 16 -11.65 6.23 -3.26
C TRP A 16 -10.26 5.81 -3.74
N ASP A 17 -9.54 5.05 -2.94
CA ASP A 17 -8.46 4.19 -3.41
C ASP A 17 -8.77 2.70 -3.19
N ALA A 18 -8.06 1.87 -3.93
CA ALA A 18 -7.98 0.44 -3.71
C ALA A 18 -6.52 0.09 -3.45
N SER A 19 -6.24 -0.47 -2.27
CA SER A 19 -4.88 -0.49 -1.75
C SER A 19 -4.61 -1.68 -0.84
N TYR A 20 -3.32 -2.02 -0.74
CA TYR A 20 -2.81 -2.85 0.33
C TYR A 20 -2.25 -1.98 1.46
N ASP A 21 -2.45 -2.41 2.70
CA ASP A 21 -1.78 -1.91 3.90
C ASP A 21 -0.93 -3.02 4.53
N ILE A 22 0.38 -2.84 4.48
CA ILE A 22 1.36 -3.77 5.03
C ILE A 22 2.03 -3.10 6.22
N CYS A 23 1.89 -3.69 7.40
CA CYS A 23 2.41 -3.10 8.63
C CYS A 23 3.68 -3.82 9.10
N LEU A 24 4.67 -3.05 9.54
CA LEU A 24 5.91 -3.56 10.12
C LEU A 24 6.24 -2.88 11.45
N ASP A 25 6.88 -3.63 12.34
CA ASP A 25 7.27 -3.13 13.66
C ASP A 25 8.55 -3.80 14.16
N SER A 26 9.35 -3.09 14.95
CA SER A 26 10.57 -3.66 15.57
C SER A 26 10.25 -4.70 16.66
N THR A 27 8.99 -4.82 17.05
CA THR A 27 8.48 -5.81 18.01
C THR A 27 7.40 -6.69 17.37
N PRO A 28 7.15 -7.92 17.87
CA PRO A 28 6.09 -8.80 17.35
C PRO A 28 4.70 -8.33 17.79
N LYS A 29 4.31 -7.14 17.34
CA LYS A 29 3.09 -6.44 17.75
C LYS A 29 1.85 -7.10 17.16
N THR A 30 0.82 -7.25 17.99
CA THR A 30 -0.49 -7.81 17.59
C THR A 30 -1.64 -6.83 17.81
N THR A 31 -1.38 -5.67 18.42
CA THR A 31 -2.35 -4.62 18.72
C THR A 31 -1.71 -3.24 18.72
N GLY A 32 -2.49 -2.19 18.46
CA GLY A 32 -2.00 -0.81 18.44
C GLY A 32 -1.35 -0.43 17.11
N VAL A 33 -0.82 0.79 17.02
CA VAL A 33 -0.22 1.33 15.79
C VAL A 33 1.19 0.75 15.60
N ASN A 34 1.47 0.22 14.41
CA ASN A 34 2.80 -0.25 14.00
C ASN A 34 3.70 0.93 13.63
N GLN A 35 5.02 0.78 13.75
CA GLN A 35 5.96 1.87 13.47
C GLN A 35 6.03 2.26 11.98
N GLN A 36 5.86 1.29 11.09
CA GLN A 36 5.87 1.49 9.65
C GLN A 36 4.59 0.94 9.02
N GLU A 37 4.05 1.70 8.08
CA GLU A 37 3.02 1.27 7.15
C GLU A 37 3.56 1.43 5.72
N ILE A 38 3.34 0.40 4.91
CA ILE A 38 3.57 0.40 3.48
C ILE A 38 2.21 0.29 2.82
N MET A 39 1.84 1.30 2.04
CA MET A 39 0.64 1.27 1.24
C MET A 39 0.98 0.95 -0.23
N ILE A 40 0.21 0.10 -0.88
CA ILE A 40 0.33 -0.13 -2.33
C ILE A 40 -1.01 0.23 -2.95
N TRP A 41 -1.10 1.39 -3.58
CA TRP A 41 -2.33 1.84 -4.24
C TRP A 41 -2.37 1.24 -5.64
N PHE A 42 -3.31 0.33 -5.86
CA PHE A 42 -3.54 -0.36 -7.13
C PHE A 42 -4.30 0.54 -8.11
N ASN A 43 -5.22 1.33 -7.58
CA ASN A 43 -5.97 2.33 -8.32
C ASN A 43 -6.47 3.41 -7.35
N HIS A 44 -6.80 4.58 -7.89
CA HIS A 44 -7.48 5.62 -7.14
C HIS A 44 -8.39 6.43 -8.07
N GLN A 45 -9.47 6.97 -7.51
CA GLN A 45 -10.40 7.83 -8.21
C GLN A 45 -10.66 9.12 -7.43
N GLY A 46 -10.73 10.23 -8.16
CA GLY A 46 -10.92 11.57 -7.58
C GLY A 46 -9.60 12.23 -7.18
N SER A 47 -9.71 13.44 -6.61
CA SER A 47 -8.56 14.27 -6.22
C SER A 47 -8.09 13.94 -4.80
N ILE A 48 -7.59 12.71 -4.62
CA ILE A 48 -6.95 12.22 -3.40
C ILE A 48 -5.49 11.87 -3.65
N GLN A 49 -4.73 11.72 -2.58
CA GLN A 49 -3.32 11.36 -2.61
C GLN A 49 -2.93 10.64 -1.31
N PRO A 50 -1.84 9.86 -1.31
CA PRO A 50 -1.30 9.31 -0.08
C PRO A 50 -0.78 10.39 0.88
N VAL A 51 -0.51 9.95 2.12
CA VAL A 51 0.23 10.74 3.10
C VAL A 51 1.62 11.10 2.57
N GLY A 52 2.08 12.31 2.87
CA GLY A 52 3.44 12.74 2.56
C GLY A 52 3.58 13.41 1.20
N SER A 53 4.73 13.16 0.55
CA SER A 53 5.11 13.79 -0.72
C SER A 53 5.81 12.80 -1.66
N PRO A 54 5.74 12.98 -2.98
CA PRO A 54 6.38 12.07 -3.92
C PRO A 54 7.91 12.23 -3.83
N VAL A 55 8.62 11.10 -3.75
CA VAL A 55 10.09 11.04 -3.63
C VAL A 55 10.79 10.40 -4.82
N GLY A 56 10.03 9.76 -5.73
CA GLY A 56 10.60 9.17 -6.93
C GLY A 56 9.65 8.22 -7.65
N ASN A 57 10.20 7.49 -8.62
CA ASN A 57 9.51 6.42 -9.31
C ASN A 57 10.31 5.12 -9.13
N THR A 58 9.62 4.00 -9.09
CA THR A 58 10.24 2.67 -9.03
C THR A 58 9.49 1.67 -9.90
N THR A 59 10.17 0.58 -10.26
CA THR A 59 9.56 -0.57 -10.92
C THR A 59 9.70 -1.78 -10.00
N ILE A 60 8.58 -2.29 -9.51
CA ILE A 60 8.53 -3.47 -8.63
C ILE A 60 7.70 -4.53 -9.34
N GLU A 61 8.29 -5.72 -9.53
CA GLU A 61 7.64 -6.87 -10.16
C GLU A 61 6.95 -6.55 -11.51
N GLY A 62 7.57 -5.67 -12.30
CA GLY A 62 7.09 -5.29 -13.63
C GLY A 62 5.96 -4.23 -13.66
N LYS A 63 5.59 -3.66 -12.51
CA LYS A 63 4.66 -2.53 -12.39
C LYS A 63 5.41 -1.27 -12.00
N ASN A 64 4.93 -0.13 -12.49
CA ASN A 64 5.53 1.18 -12.21
C ASN A 64 4.74 1.90 -11.12
N PHE A 65 5.46 2.47 -10.17
CA PHE A 65 4.88 3.18 -9.04
C PHE A 65 5.54 4.55 -8.87
N VAL A 66 4.73 5.55 -8.54
CA VAL A 66 5.21 6.77 -7.89
C VAL A 66 5.33 6.47 -6.41
N VAL A 67 6.51 6.68 -5.84
CA VAL A 67 6.79 6.45 -4.43
C VAL A 67 6.54 7.73 -3.64
N TRP A 68 5.78 7.63 -2.56
CA TRP A 68 5.46 8.70 -1.63
C TRP A 68 5.98 8.35 -0.24
N ASP A 69 6.57 9.34 0.43
CA ASP A 69 7.13 9.18 1.76
C ASP A 69 6.59 10.28 2.69
N GLY A 70 6.26 9.90 3.91
CA GLY A 70 5.81 10.81 4.96
C GLY A 70 5.43 10.12 6.26
N SER A 71 4.70 10.85 7.10
CA SER A 71 4.15 10.35 8.35
C SER A 71 2.76 10.94 8.59
N ASN A 72 1.86 10.12 9.14
CA ASN A 72 0.53 10.55 9.56
C ASN A 72 0.51 11.08 11.02
N GLY A 73 1.69 11.25 11.64
CA GLY A 73 1.86 11.68 13.02
C GLY A 73 1.86 10.53 14.05
N MET A 74 1.48 9.32 13.66
CA MET A 74 1.52 8.12 14.51
C MET A 74 2.54 7.09 14.03
N ASN A 75 2.70 6.94 12.71
CA ASN A 75 3.65 6.02 12.07
C ASN A 75 4.29 6.65 10.83
N ASN A 76 5.40 6.06 10.38
CA ASN A 76 5.96 6.33 9.05
C ASN A 76 5.09 5.62 8.00
N ALA A 77 4.93 6.25 6.84
CA ALA A 77 4.09 5.78 5.76
C ALA A 77 4.82 5.90 4.43
N MET A 78 5.04 4.76 3.77
CA MET A 78 5.59 4.68 2.43
C MET A 78 4.51 4.17 1.48
N ALA A 79 4.08 4.98 0.52
CA ALA A 79 3.04 4.60 -0.42
C ALA A 79 3.59 4.41 -1.84
N TYR A 80 3.15 3.35 -2.50
CA TYR A 80 3.48 3.01 -3.88
C TYR A 80 2.23 3.16 -4.72
N VAL A 81 2.13 4.27 -5.46
CA VAL A 81 0.94 4.58 -6.28
C VAL A 81 1.16 4.11 -7.70
N ALA A 82 0.37 3.12 -8.14
CA ALA A 82 0.46 2.59 -9.49
C ALA A 82 0.22 3.70 -10.51
N THR A 83 1.05 3.78 -11.55
CA THR A 83 0.89 4.79 -12.61
C THR A 83 -0.27 4.47 -13.54
N GLU A 84 -0.74 3.22 -13.54
CA GLU A 84 -1.87 2.72 -14.31
C GLU A 84 -2.70 1.80 -13.40
N PRO A 85 -4.04 1.78 -13.51
CA PRO A 85 -4.90 0.90 -12.70
C PRO A 85 -4.52 -0.58 -12.81
N ILE A 86 -4.43 -1.24 -11.65
CA ILE A 86 -4.17 -2.69 -11.56
C ILE A 86 -5.42 -3.36 -11.01
N GLU A 87 -6.12 -4.16 -11.81
CA GLU A 87 -7.34 -4.87 -11.39
C GLU A 87 -7.01 -6.21 -10.72
N VAL A 88 -6.25 -7.04 -11.42
CA VAL A 88 -5.82 -8.38 -10.95
C VAL A 88 -4.31 -8.44 -10.89
N TRP A 89 -3.77 -8.88 -9.75
CA TRP A 89 -2.33 -9.08 -9.62
C TRP A 89 -1.97 -10.15 -8.61
N SER A 90 -0.87 -10.87 -8.87
CA SER A 90 -0.20 -11.75 -7.93
C SER A 90 1.25 -11.29 -7.82
N PHE A 91 1.72 -11.09 -6.59
CA PHE A 91 3.04 -10.51 -6.31
C PHE A 91 3.57 -10.96 -4.95
N ASP A 92 4.86 -10.70 -4.69
CA ASP A 92 5.48 -10.90 -3.38
C ASP A 92 5.51 -9.59 -2.59
N VAL A 93 4.86 -9.55 -1.43
CA VAL A 93 4.89 -8.38 -0.53
C VAL A 93 6.31 -8.01 -0.13
N MET A 94 7.22 -8.98 -0.04
CA MET A 94 8.61 -8.72 0.34
C MET A 94 9.33 -7.81 -0.65
N SER A 95 8.94 -7.80 -1.93
CA SER A 95 9.52 -6.89 -2.93
C SER A 95 9.32 -5.41 -2.55
N PHE A 96 8.20 -5.08 -1.90
CA PHE A 96 7.90 -3.73 -1.40
C PHE A 96 8.54 -3.45 -0.05
N VAL A 97 8.62 -4.45 0.83
CA VAL A 97 9.35 -4.35 2.11
C VAL A 97 10.83 -4.06 1.86
N ASP A 98 11.45 -4.83 0.96
CA ASP A 98 12.87 -4.70 0.61
C ASP A 98 13.16 -3.34 -0.02
N HIS A 99 12.29 -2.86 -0.91
CA HIS A 99 12.44 -1.52 -1.49
C HIS A 99 12.29 -0.43 -0.41
N THR A 100 11.31 -0.55 0.47
CA THR A 100 11.11 0.41 1.58
C THR A 100 12.31 0.45 2.52
N ALA A 101 12.92 -0.70 2.82
CA ALA A 101 14.13 -0.79 3.66
C ALA A 101 15.36 -0.08 3.07
N THR A 102 15.34 0.28 1.77
CA THR A 102 16.39 1.11 1.15
C THR A 102 16.22 2.61 1.45
N MET A 103 15.04 3.03 1.93
CA MET A 103 14.65 4.43 2.14
C MET A 103 14.34 4.73 3.61
N GLU A 104 13.85 3.75 4.36
CA GLU A 104 13.41 3.84 5.76
C GLU A 104 14.25 2.92 6.66
N PRO A 105 14.34 3.18 7.98
CA PRO A 105 15.20 2.44 8.90
C PRO A 105 14.60 1.09 9.34
N ILE A 106 14.00 0.35 8.40
CA ILE A 106 13.51 -1.01 8.58
C ILE A 106 14.69 -1.97 8.40
N THR A 107 14.76 -3.00 9.23
CA THR A 107 15.81 -4.03 9.14
C THR A 107 15.20 -5.43 9.14
N ASP A 108 16.00 -6.43 8.74
CA ASP A 108 15.59 -7.85 8.72
C ASP A 108 15.19 -8.42 10.10
N SER A 109 15.43 -7.68 11.19
CA SER A 109 14.97 -8.06 12.54
C SER A 109 13.57 -7.55 12.88
N TRP A 110 12.96 -6.73 12.01
CA TRP A 110 11.58 -6.26 12.18
C TRP A 110 10.59 -7.37 11.81
N TYR A 111 9.38 -7.23 12.34
CA TYR A 111 8.29 -8.16 12.14
C TYR A 111 7.32 -7.58 11.11
N LEU A 112 6.95 -8.39 10.12
CA LEU A 112 5.75 -8.19 9.32
C LEU A 112 4.53 -8.58 10.19
N THR A 113 3.71 -7.61 10.57
CA THR A 113 2.62 -7.84 11.54
C THR A 113 1.27 -8.06 10.88
N SER A 114 1.04 -7.47 9.70
CA SER A 114 -0.17 -7.72 8.91
C SER A 114 0.03 -7.40 7.44
N ILE A 115 -0.66 -8.16 6.58
CA ILE A 115 -0.92 -7.83 5.17
C ILE A 115 -2.44 -7.68 5.05
N ARG A 116 -2.90 -6.49 4.69
CA ARG A 116 -4.32 -6.19 4.46
C ARG A 116 -4.48 -5.65 3.06
N ALA A 117 -5.62 -5.93 2.46
CA ALA A 117 -6.02 -5.38 1.18
C ALA A 117 -7.47 -4.92 1.29
N GLY A 118 -7.80 -3.81 0.63
CA GLY A 118 -9.09 -3.19 0.78
C GLY A 118 -9.23 -1.89 0.01
N LEU A 119 -10.13 -1.06 0.54
CA LEU A 119 -10.69 0.09 -0.15
C LEU A 119 -10.81 1.22 0.87
N GLU A 120 -10.34 2.42 0.52
CA GLU A 120 -10.51 3.61 1.36
C GLU A 120 -11.46 4.60 0.65
N PRO A 121 -12.77 4.61 0.97
CA PRO A 121 -13.71 5.55 0.36
C PRO A 121 -13.75 6.89 1.11
N TRP A 122 -13.56 7.99 0.38
CA TRP A 122 -13.81 9.36 0.88
C TRP A 122 -15.24 9.82 0.58
N SER A 123 -15.79 9.46 -0.57
CA SER A 123 -17.19 9.75 -0.91
C SER A 123 -17.72 8.78 -1.98
N ASP A 124 -18.97 8.33 -1.81
CA ASP A 124 -19.53 7.21 -2.58
C ASP A 124 -18.64 5.95 -2.44
N GLY A 125 -18.74 4.99 -3.36
CA GLY A 125 -18.00 3.73 -3.34
C GLY A 125 -18.88 2.50 -3.49
N VAL A 126 -20.19 2.68 -3.72
CA VAL A 126 -21.08 1.57 -4.04
C VAL A 126 -20.59 0.90 -5.32
N GLY A 127 -20.27 -0.39 -5.23
CA GLY A 127 -19.72 -1.17 -6.34
C GLY A 127 -18.22 -1.44 -6.24
N LEU A 128 -17.47 -0.77 -5.34
CA LEU A 128 -16.13 -1.21 -5.00
C LEU A 128 -16.17 -2.61 -4.36
N GLY A 129 -15.26 -3.48 -4.77
CA GLY A 129 -15.22 -4.85 -4.27
C GLY A 129 -13.82 -5.46 -4.31
N VAL A 130 -13.61 -6.42 -3.41
CA VAL A 130 -12.55 -7.42 -3.49
C VAL A 130 -13.23 -8.73 -3.83
N ASP A 131 -12.96 -9.27 -5.01
CA ASP A 131 -13.59 -10.49 -5.50
C ASP A 131 -12.88 -11.74 -4.98
N SER A 132 -11.54 -11.70 -4.89
CA SER A 132 -10.71 -12.77 -4.30
C SER A 132 -9.39 -12.27 -3.75
#